data_AF-A0A7W5A1K8-F1
#
_entry.id   AF-A0A7W5A1K8-F1
#
_cell.length_a   1.000
_cell.length_b   1.000
_cell.length_c   1.000
_cell.angle_alpha   90.00
_cell.angle_beta   90.00
_cell.angle_gamma   90.00
#
_symmetry.space_group_name_H-M   'P 1'
#
loop_
_entity.id
_entity.type
_entity.pdbx_description
1 polymer ?
#
loop_
_entity_poly.entity_id
_entity_poly.type
_entity_poly.pdbx_seq_one_letter_code
_entity_poly.pdbx_strand_id
1 'polypeptide(L)'
;MDGFKKFLLQGDLIKLAVAFIMGAAFASVVTATVDVIMDLIGKVGGTPNFSDYEPGGVSIGAWLTAVIAFIIMAAVVYFMIVKPYTHAKERYFPDPDPGETEVDILKQIRDSLSAR
;
A
#
# COMPACT_ATOMS: atom_id res chain seq x y z
N MET A 1 -10.54 -11.67 34.12
CA MET A 1 -9.50 -12.08 33.14
C MET A 1 -10.11 -12.77 31.91
N ASP A 2 -11.19 -13.54 32.05
CA ASP A 2 -11.85 -14.21 30.90
C ASP A 2 -12.45 -13.27 29.85
N GLY A 3 -12.99 -12.11 30.25
CA GLY A 3 -13.54 -11.13 29.32
C GLY A 3 -12.49 -10.50 28.39
N PHE A 4 -11.30 -10.22 28.92
CA PHE A 4 -10.19 -9.68 28.15
C PHE A 4 -9.63 -10.70 27.16
N LYS A 5 -9.49 -11.97 27.59
CA LYS A 5 -9.09 -13.06 26.70
C LYS A 5 -10.12 -13.30 25.58
N LYS A 6 -11.43 -13.26 25.88
CA LYS A 6 -12.48 -13.36 24.85
C LYS A 6 -12.46 -12.20 23.85
N PHE A 7 -12.18 -10.99 24.31
CA PHE A 7 -12.04 -9.81 23.46
C PHE A 7 -10.79 -9.89 22.56
N LEU A 8 -9.65 -10.32 23.10
CA LEU A 8 -8.44 -10.53 22.30
C LEU A 8 -8.56 -11.68 21.29
N LEU A 9 -9.25 -12.75 21.66
CA LEU A 9 -9.51 -13.90 20.78
C LEU A 9 -10.61 -13.61 19.74
N GLN A 10 -11.22 -12.43 19.80
CA GLN A 10 -12.14 -11.97 18.77
C GLN A 10 -11.31 -11.73 17.50
N GLY A 11 -11.50 -12.57 16.48
CA GLY A 11 -10.63 -12.63 15.30
C GLY A 11 -10.51 -11.32 14.52
N ASP A 12 -11.43 -10.38 14.73
CA ASP A 12 -11.39 -9.04 14.15
C ASP A 12 -10.26 -8.17 14.73
N LEU A 13 -10.04 -8.23 16.05
CA LEU A 13 -9.02 -7.44 16.73
C LEU A 13 -7.60 -7.93 16.38
N ILE A 14 -7.43 -9.25 16.25
CA ILE A 14 -6.14 -9.85 15.85
C ILE A 14 -5.77 -9.43 14.43
N LYS A 15 -6.73 -9.46 13.49
CA LYS A 15 -6.48 -9.02 12.09
C LYS A 15 -6.08 -7.56 12.04
N LEU A 16 -6.76 -6.69 12.79
CA LEU A 16 -6.43 -5.28 12.89
C LEU A 16 -5.03 -5.06 13.48
N ALA A 17 -4.71 -5.77 14.57
CA ALA A 17 -3.41 -5.67 15.22
C ALA A 17 -2.27 -6.09 14.27
N VAL A 18 -2.44 -7.21 13.56
CA VAL A 18 -1.46 -7.68 12.57
C VAL A 18 -1.33 -6.67 11.43
N ALA A 19 -2.44 -6.15 10.88
CA ALA A 19 -2.41 -5.16 9.81
C ALA A 19 -1.64 -3.89 10.22
N PHE A 20 -1.87 -3.40 11.44
CA PHE A 20 -1.18 -2.22 11.96
C PHE A 20 0.33 -2.46 12.14
N ILE A 21 0.71 -3.57 12.78
CA ILE A 21 2.13 -3.91 13.00
C ILE A 21 2.85 -4.11 11.67
N MET A 22 2.23 -4.82 10.72
CA MET A 22 2.79 -5.02 9.39
C MET A 22 2.90 -3.71 8.62
N GLY A 23 1.90 -2.82 8.70
CA GLY A 23 1.97 -1.49 8.10
C GLY A 23 3.11 -0.63 8.66
N ALA A 24 3.27 -0.63 9.98
CA ALA A 24 4.36 0.10 10.65
C ALA A 24 5.74 -0.45 10.26
N ALA A 25 5.90 -1.77 10.23
CA ALA A 25 7.16 -2.39 9.81
C ALA A 25 7.46 -2.17 8.32
N PHE A 26 6.43 -2.19 7.46
CA PHE A 26 6.56 -2.02 6.02
C PHE A 26 7.10 -0.64 5.65
N ALA A 27 6.74 0.41 6.40
CA ALA A 27 7.28 1.75 6.19
C ALA A 27 8.81 1.78 6.23
N SER A 28 9.44 1.04 7.16
CA SER A 28 10.90 0.97 7.25
C SER A 28 11.55 0.28 6.05
N VAL A 29 10.92 -0.79 5.54
CA VAL A 29 11.38 -1.49 4.33
C VAL A 29 11.29 -0.60 3.10
N VAL A 30 10.20 0.16 2.99
CA VAL A 30 10.00 1.14 1.93
C VAL A 30 11.08 2.22 1.98
N THR A 31 11.31 2.84 3.13
CA THR A 31 12.35 3.87 3.29
C THR A 31 13.73 3.34 2.92
N ALA A 32 14.12 2.17 3.42
CA ALA A 32 15.42 1.58 3.10
C ALA A 32 15.59 1.28 1.59
N THR A 33 14.52 0.84 0.93
CA THR A 33 14.54 0.60 -0.53
C THR A 33 14.71 1.90 -1.30
N VAL A 34 14.04 2.96 -0.87
CA VAL A 34 14.14 4.28 -1.49
C VAL A 34 15.54 4.87 -1.33
N ASP A 35 16.12 4.76 -0.13
CA ASP A 35 17.47 5.27 0.16
C ASP A 35 18.52 4.61 -0.76
N VAL A 36 18.45 3.29 -0.95
CA VAL A 36 19.35 2.57 -1.89
C VAL A 36 19.21 3.11 -3.32
N ILE A 37 18.01 3.43 -3.76
CA ILE A 37 17.78 3.98 -5.11
C ILE A 37 18.27 5.42 -5.19
N MET A 38 18.04 6.25 -4.17
CA MET A 38 18.54 7.61 -4.11
C MET A 38 20.06 7.66 -4.11
N ASP A 39 20.73 6.74 -3.41
CA ASP A 39 22.19 6.59 -3.44
C ASP A 39 22.70 6.22 -4.84
N LEU A 40 21.99 5.36 -5.56
CA LEU A 40 22.32 4.99 -6.94
C LEU A 40 22.12 6.16 -7.90
N ILE A 41 21.02 6.91 -7.76
CA ILE A 41 20.75 8.11 -8.57
C ILE A 41 21.76 9.21 -8.26
N GLY A 42 22.08 9.42 -6.98
CA GLY A 42 23.03 10.42 -6.51
C GLY A 42 24.44 10.21 -7.06
N LYS A 43 24.86 8.95 -7.23
CA LYS A 43 26.15 8.60 -7.87
C LYS A 43 26.22 8.93 -9.37
N VAL A 44 25.07 9.05 -10.05
CA VAL A 44 25.02 9.25 -11.52
C VAL A 44 24.69 10.69 -11.89
N GLY A 45 23.86 11.40 -11.12
CA GLY A 45 23.33 12.72 -11.50
C GLY A 45 23.21 13.76 -10.40
N GLY A 46 23.65 13.45 -9.16
CA GLY A 46 23.47 14.31 -7.99
C GLY A 46 22.05 14.29 -7.43
N THR A 47 21.91 14.67 -6.16
CA THR A 47 20.61 14.71 -5.48
C THR A 47 19.84 15.96 -5.90
N PRO A 48 18.60 15.85 -6.42
CA PRO A 48 17.76 17.03 -6.68
C PRO A 48 17.43 17.71 -5.35
N ASN A 49 18.14 18.80 -5.02
CA ASN A 49 17.94 19.55 -3.80
C ASN A 49 17.69 21.02 -4.15
N PHE A 50 16.49 21.50 -3.82
CA PHE A 50 16.07 22.88 -4.03
C PHE A 50 15.96 23.64 -2.69
N SER A 51 16.48 23.08 -1.60
CA SER A 51 16.28 23.60 -0.24
C SER A 51 16.78 25.02 -0.04
N ASP A 52 17.77 25.45 -0.83
CA ASP A 52 18.37 26.79 -0.74
C ASP A 52 17.46 27.91 -1.29
N TYR A 53 16.32 27.57 -1.89
CA TYR A 53 15.37 28.54 -2.39
C TYR A 53 14.47 29.09 -1.28
N GLU A 54 14.85 30.25 -0.74
CA GLU A 54 14.12 30.93 0.35
C GLU A 54 13.69 32.36 -0.01
N PRO A 55 12.67 32.53 -0.88
CA PRO A 55 12.15 33.86 -1.18
C PRO A 55 11.52 34.48 0.07
N GLY A 56 12.07 35.60 0.54
CA GLY A 56 11.53 36.36 1.67
C GLY A 56 11.67 35.68 3.04
N GLY A 57 12.63 34.76 3.19
CA GLY A 57 12.83 34.02 4.45
C GLY A 57 11.84 32.88 4.69
N VAL A 58 11.09 32.49 3.66
CA VAL A 58 10.19 31.33 3.69
C VAL A 58 10.85 30.18 2.94
N SER A 59 11.07 29.04 3.60
CA SER A 59 11.73 27.86 3.06
C SER A 59 10.86 27.06 2.06
N ILE A 60 10.42 27.70 0.98
CA ILE A 60 9.63 27.09 -0.11
C ILE A 60 10.44 25.99 -0.80
N GLY A 61 11.75 26.20 -0.94
CA GLY A 61 12.68 25.25 -1.52
C GLY A 61 12.71 23.89 -0.80
N ALA A 62 12.71 23.91 0.54
CA ALA A 62 12.71 22.69 1.35
C ALA A 62 11.39 21.91 1.19
N TRP A 63 10.26 22.63 1.19
CA TRP A 63 8.95 22.03 0.94
C TRP A 63 8.87 21.39 -0.46
N LEU A 64 9.32 22.10 -1.49
CA LEU A 64 9.32 21.58 -2.86
C LEU A 64 10.22 20.34 -2.99
N THR A 65 11.39 20.36 -2.35
CA THR A 65 12.29 19.21 -2.29
C THR A 65 11.60 18.01 -1.64
N ALA A 66 10.87 18.21 -0.53
CA ALA A 66 10.12 17.14 0.13
C ALA A 66 8.99 16.58 -0.76
N VAL A 67 8.29 17.42 -1.52
CA VAL A 67 7.25 16.98 -2.47
C VAL A 67 7.85 16.15 -3.61
N ILE A 68 8.98 16.60 -4.18
CA ILE A 68 9.68 15.87 -5.25
C ILE A 68 10.18 14.52 -4.71
N ALA A 69 10.80 14.52 -3.52
CA ALA A 69 11.25 13.30 -2.86
C ALA A 69 10.09 12.32 -2.61
N PHE A 70 8.92 12.82 -2.19
CA PHE A 70 7.73 12.01 -2.01
C PHE A 70 7.23 11.37 -3.31
N ILE A 71 7.21 12.13 -4.42
CA ILE A 71 6.80 11.61 -5.73
C ILE A 71 7.78 10.52 -6.21
N ILE A 72 9.09 10.75 -6.07
CA ILE A 72 10.10 9.75 -6.43
C ILE A 72 9.95 8.49 -5.57
N MET A 73 9.78 8.65 -4.25
CA MET A 73 9.51 7.54 -3.34
C MET A 73 8.26 6.75 -3.77
N ALA A 74 7.15 7.43 -4.05
CA ALA A 74 5.91 6.79 -4.48
C ALA A 74 6.10 6.01 -5.80
N ALA A 75 6.83 6.58 -6.76
CA ALA A 75 7.14 5.93 -8.02
C ALA A 75 7.99 4.66 -7.83
N VAL A 76 9.02 4.73 -6.98
CA VAL A 76 9.89 3.58 -6.66
C VAL A 76 9.08 2.47 -5.99
N VAL A 77 8.29 2.80 -4.96
CA VAL A 77 7.46 1.82 -4.25
C VAL A 77 6.46 1.14 -5.18
N TYR A 78 5.79 1.93 -6.03
CA TYR A 78 4.83 1.39 -6.98
C TYR A 78 5.50 0.44 -7.99
N PHE A 79 6.63 0.82 -8.57
CA PHE A 79 7.26 0.03 -9.63
C PHE A 79 8.03 -1.19 -9.11
N MET A 80 8.72 -1.08 -7.97
CA MET A 80 9.57 -2.15 -7.42
C MET A 80 8.87 -3.08 -6.45
N ILE A 81 7.82 -2.62 -5.76
CA ILE A 81 7.12 -3.44 -4.75
C ILE A 81 5.72 -3.77 -5.25
N VAL A 82 4.89 -2.76 -5.50
CA VAL A 82 3.47 -2.99 -5.80
C VAL A 82 3.28 -3.75 -7.11
N LYS A 83 3.92 -3.31 -8.21
CA LYS A 83 3.77 -3.95 -9.52
C LYS A 83 4.22 -5.42 -9.54
N PRO A 84 5.44 -5.80 -9.09
CA PRO A 84 5.84 -7.20 -9.08
C PRO A 84 5.04 -8.02 -8.06
N TYR A 85 4.64 -7.42 -6.93
CA TYR A 85 3.75 -8.07 -5.99
C TYR A 85 2.39 -8.39 -6.62
N THR A 86 1.75 -7.43 -7.28
CA THR A 86 0.47 -7.63 -7.98
C THR A 86 0.61 -8.68 -9.08
N HIS A 87 1.66 -8.58 -9.90
CA HIS A 87 1.92 -9.54 -10.97
C HIS A 87 2.18 -10.97 -10.44
N ALA A 88 2.91 -11.11 -9.32
CA ALA A 88 3.11 -12.39 -8.66
C ALA A 88 1.82 -12.90 -8.02
N LYS A 89 1.02 -12.02 -7.39
CA LYS A 89 -0.27 -12.36 -6.78
C LYS A 89 -1.19 -13.00 -7.82
N GLU A 90 -1.36 -12.36 -8.98
CA GLU A 90 -2.17 -12.87 -10.09
C GLU A 90 -1.71 -14.27 -10.57
N ARG A 91 -0.41 -14.56 -10.47
CA ARG A 91 0.17 -15.83 -10.94
C ARG A 91 0.09 -16.97 -9.94
N TYR A 92 0.23 -16.69 -8.64
CA TYR A 92 0.32 -17.71 -7.59
C TYR A 92 -0.95 -17.84 -6.75
N PHE A 93 -1.72 -16.75 -6.66
CA PHE A 93 -3.00 -16.67 -5.95
C PHE A 93 -3.99 -15.92 -6.84
N PRO A 94 -4.38 -16.50 -8.01
CA PRO A 94 -5.49 -15.94 -8.77
C PRO A 94 -6.66 -15.81 -7.80
N ASP A 95 -7.23 -14.60 -7.70
CA ASP A 95 -8.38 -14.38 -6.82
C ASP A 95 -9.41 -15.46 -7.19
N PRO A 96 -9.89 -16.26 -6.21
CA PRO A 96 -10.94 -17.22 -6.50
C PRO A 96 -12.04 -16.41 -7.17
N ASP A 97 -12.49 -16.87 -8.34
CA ASP A 97 -13.67 -16.32 -9.01
C ASP A 97 -14.66 -16.04 -7.90
N PRO A 98 -15.07 -14.77 -7.67
CA PRO A 98 -16.03 -14.46 -6.64
C PRO A 98 -17.29 -15.18 -7.06
N GLY A 99 -17.40 -16.44 -6.64
CA GLY A 99 -18.46 -17.34 -7.06
C GLY A 99 -19.77 -16.63 -6.84
N GLU A 100 -20.76 -16.94 -7.69
CA GLU A 100 -22.03 -16.24 -7.78
C GLU A 100 -22.41 -15.55 -6.48
N THR A 101 -22.40 -14.22 -6.50
CA THR A 101 -22.75 -13.47 -5.31
C THR A 101 -24.15 -13.90 -4.87
N GLU A 102 -24.46 -13.78 -3.58
CA GLU A 102 -25.80 -14.14 -3.08
C GLU A 102 -26.91 -13.46 -3.90
N VAL A 103 -26.64 -12.24 -4.39
CA VAL A 103 -27.51 -11.50 -5.31
C VAL A 103 -27.65 -12.18 -6.68
N ASP A 104 -26.58 -12.74 -7.23
CA ASP A 104 -26.62 -13.48 -8.50
C ASP A 104 -27.33 -14.83 -8.35
N ILE A 105 -27.13 -15.53 -7.23
CA ILE A 105 -27.91 -16.72 -6.89
C ILE A 105 -29.40 -16.36 -6.76
N LEU A 106 -29.74 -15.24 -6.10
CA LEU A 106 -31.12 -14.79 -5.96
C LEU A 106 -31.75 -14.40 -7.30
N LYS A 107 -30.99 -13.80 -8.23
CA LYS A 107 -31.46 -13.56 -9.61
C LYS A 107 -31.72 -14.86 -10.34
N GLN A 108 -30.81 -15.83 -10.24
CA GLN A 108 -31.00 -17.15 -10.86
C GLN A 108 -32.23 -17.86 -10.29
N ILE A 109 -32.44 -17.80 -8.97
CA ILE A 109 -33.65 -18.34 -8.32
C ILE A 109 -34.90 -17.63 -8.85
N ARG A 110 -34.90 -16.29 -8.90
CA ARG A 110 -36.03 -15.51 -9.44
C ARG A 110 -36.35 -15.93 -10.88
N ASP A 111 -35.33 -16.00 -11.74
CA ASP A 111 -35.51 -16.31 -13.15
C ASP A 111 -35.98 -17.77 -13.34
N SER A 112 -35.51 -18.70 -12.50
CA SER A 112 -35.99 -20.09 -12.45
C SER A 112 -37.44 -20.23 -11.99
N LEU A 113 -37.91 -19.34 -11.11
CA LEU A 113 -39.28 -19.31 -10.61
C LEU A 113 -40.24 -18.61 -11.59
N SER A 114 -39.78 -17.58 -12.30
CA SER A 114 -40.59 -16.92 -13.34
C SER A 114 -40.75 -17.78 -14.61
N ALA A 115 -39.86 -18.74 -14.82
CA ALA A 115 -39.94 -19.71 -15.91
C ALA A 115 -40.88 -20.90 -15.64
N ARG A 116 -41.40 -21.03 -14.41
CA ARG A 116 -42.41 -22.01 -14.00
C ARG A 116 -43.80 -21.39 -13.95
#